data_AF-A0A452XF00-F1
#
_entry.id   AF-A0A452XF00-F1
#
_cell.length_a   1.000
_cell.length_b   1.000
_cell.length_c   1.000
_cell.angle_alpha   90.00
_cell.angle_beta   90.00
_cell.angle_gamma   90.00
#
_symmetry.space_group_name_H-M   'P 1'
#
loop_
_entity.id
_entity.type
_entity.pdbx_description
1 polymer ?
#
loop_
_entity_poly.entity_id
_entity_poly.type
_entity_poly.pdbx_seq_one_letter_code
_entity_poly.pdbx_strand_id
1 'polypeptide(L)'
;MVACDFDLKFVHVHAGWEGSASDARVLQDALNHGFHVPHGKFYLVDAGYANTPQFLAPYRGTRYHLKEQGEARQRPQNYKELFNLRHAQLRNHIERIIGILKMRFPILKVAAHYSVDKQIDIFVACCVLHNFIRLHKGDMEWPKDAPMEIDPNQIVDVPNGDHDYHGDIHAFNYSRQAGNQMRDHIAQGMWNQYVSRRA
;
A
#
# COMPACT_ATOMS: atom_id res chain seq x y z
N MET A 1 -2.52 5.46 8.89
CA MET A 1 -1.60 4.64 8.07
C MET A 1 -1.47 3.24 8.69
N VAL A 2 -1.46 2.20 7.88
CA VAL A 2 -1.14 0.83 8.33
C VAL A 2 -0.09 0.23 7.40
N ALA A 3 0.78 -0.60 7.95
CA ALA A 3 1.72 -1.41 7.19
C ALA A 3 1.49 -2.89 7.53
N CYS A 4 1.57 -3.75 6.51
CA CYS A 4 1.46 -5.20 6.69
C CYS A 4 2.57 -5.95 5.95
N ASP A 5 2.84 -7.18 6.39
CA ASP A 5 3.69 -8.12 5.68
C ASP A 5 2.87 -8.99 4.70
N PHE A 6 3.57 -9.86 3.95
CA PHE A 6 2.93 -10.80 3.02
C PHE A 6 2.16 -11.93 3.73
N ASP A 7 2.37 -12.10 5.03
CA ASP A 7 1.58 -13.01 5.85
C ASP A 7 0.24 -12.38 6.27
N LEU A 8 -0.10 -11.17 5.80
CA LEU A 8 -1.29 -10.42 6.21
C LEU A 8 -1.33 -10.22 7.74
N LYS A 9 -0.19 -9.86 8.34
CA LYS A 9 -0.09 -9.34 9.71
C LYS A 9 0.23 -7.85 9.66
N PHE A 10 -0.38 -7.07 10.55
CA PHE A 10 0.00 -5.68 10.74
C PHE A 10 1.38 -5.61 11.38
N VAL A 11 2.31 -4.92 10.75
CA VAL A 11 3.65 -4.67 11.30
C VAL A 11 3.76 -3.28 11.91
N HIS A 12 2.85 -2.37 11.53
CA HIS A 12 2.71 -1.06 12.13
C HIS A 12 1.29 -0.52 11.93
N VAL A 13 0.78 0.18 12.94
CA VAL A 13 -0.54 0.84 12.92
C VAL A 13 -0.35 2.25 13.47
N HIS A 14 -0.56 3.25 12.62
CA HIS A 14 -0.52 4.66 12.99
C HIS A 14 -1.90 5.28 12.77
N ALA A 15 -2.59 5.61 13.85
CA ALA A 15 -3.98 6.08 13.84
C ALA A 15 -4.12 7.45 14.51
N GLY A 16 -5.29 8.09 14.36
CA GLY A 16 -5.59 9.39 14.97
C GLY A 16 -5.33 10.61 14.09
N TRP A 17 -4.95 10.40 12.83
CA TRP A 17 -4.87 11.47 11.84
C TRP A 17 -6.23 11.71 11.18
N GLU A 18 -6.55 12.99 10.98
CA GLU A 18 -7.72 13.44 10.23
C GLU A 18 -7.66 13.03 8.75
N GLY A 19 -8.82 12.84 8.12
CA GLY A 19 -8.90 12.42 6.72
C GLY A 19 -8.35 13.43 5.70
N SER A 20 -8.17 14.69 6.10
CA SER A 20 -7.55 15.76 5.30
C SER A 20 -6.01 15.75 5.33
N ALA A 21 -5.40 14.98 6.24
CA ALA A 21 -3.95 14.96 6.35
C ALA A 21 -3.31 14.30 5.13
N SER A 22 -2.21 14.89 4.63
CA SER A 22 -1.48 14.30 3.51
C SER A 22 -0.77 13.02 3.93
N ASP A 23 -0.73 12.05 3.01
CA ASP A 23 -0.02 10.78 3.19
C ASP A 23 1.42 10.97 3.70
N ALA A 24 2.12 11.97 3.15
CA ALA A 24 3.50 12.27 3.54
C ALA A 24 3.60 12.75 4.99
N ARG A 25 2.65 13.57 5.46
CA ARG A 25 2.63 14.07 6.85
C ARG A 25 2.36 12.93 7.83
N VAL A 26 1.40 12.07 7.52
CA VAL A 26 1.08 10.89 8.35
C VAL A 26 2.28 9.94 8.41
N LEU A 27 3.00 9.74 7.30
CA LEU A 27 4.21 8.91 7.28
C LEU A 27 5.34 9.51 8.12
N GLN A 28 5.60 10.81 7.97
CA GLN A 28 6.64 11.49 8.74
C GLN A 28 6.38 11.40 10.23
N ASP A 29 5.12 11.58 10.64
CA ASP A 29 4.72 11.43 12.03
C ASP A 29 4.87 9.99 12.53
N ALA A 30 4.49 8.99 11.73
CA ALA A 30 4.70 7.58 12.08
C ALA A 30 6.19 7.25 12.28
N LEU A 31 7.07 7.78 11.41
CA LEU A 31 8.53 7.62 11.55
C LEU A 31 9.05 8.21 12.86
N ASN A 32 8.52 9.36 13.27
CA ASN A 32 8.87 9.98 14.55
C ASN A 32 8.34 9.19 15.76
N HIS A 33 7.33 8.34 15.56
CA HIS A 33 6.69 7.52 16.58
C HIS A 33 7.06 6.02 16.47
N GLY A 34 8.27 5.72 15.99
CA GLY A 34 8.85 4.38 16.05
C GLY A 34 8.56 3.48 14.84
N PHE A 35 7.85 3.98 13.82
CA PHE A 35 7.82 3.31 12.54
C PHE A 35 9.22 3.35 11.91
N HIS A 36 9.71 2.20 11.47
CA HIS A 36 11.00 2.12 10.80
C HIS A 36 10.96 1.04 9.73
N VAL A 37 11.76 1.26 8.70
CA VAL A 37 11.95 0.27 7.63
C VAL A 37 13.08 -0.68 8.06
N PRO A 38 12.84 -2.01 8.12
CA PRO A 38 13.89 -2.95 8.49
C PRO A 38 15.09 -2.86 7.55
N HIS A 39 16.28 -3.08 8.08
CA HIS A 39 17.52 -3.02 7.29
C HIS A 39 17.46 -3.93 6.06
N GLY A 40 17.84 -3.39 4.89
CA GLY A 40 17.82 -4.10 3.61
C GLY A 40 16.42 -4.36 3.05
N LYS A 41 15.37 -3.77 3.61
CA LYS A 41 13.98 -3.87 3.12
C LYS A 41 13.44 -2.50 2.73
N PHE A 42 12.28 -2.51 2.08
CA PHE A 42 11.49 -1.34 1.73
C PHE A 42 10.00 -1.70 1.81
N TYR A 43 9.15 -0.68 1.95
CA TYR A 43 7.70 -0.82 1.81
C TYR A 43 7.25 -0.39 0.42
N LEU A 44 6.24 -1.06 -0.11
CA LEU A 44 5.48 -0.57 -1.25
C LEU A 44 4.44 0.42 -0.75
N VAL A 45 4.39 1.60 -1.34
CA VAL A 45 3.51 2.69 -0.93
C VAL A 45 2.65 3.18 -2.08
N ASP A 46 1.58 3.89 -1.74
CA ASP A 46 0.67 4.48 -2.71
C ASP A 46 1.33 5.63 -3.49
N ALA A 47 0.71 6.04 -4.60
CA ALA A 47 1.23 7.10 -5.45
C ALA A 47 1.33 8.48 -4.76
N GLY A 48 0.56 8.68 -3.68
CA GLY A 48 0.58 9.87 -2.83
C GLY A 48 1.87 10.02 -2.00
N TYR A 49 2.64 8.94 -1.83
CA TYR A 49 3.89 8.95 -1.08
C TYR A 49 5.10 9.29 -1.96
N ALA A 50 6.14 9.82 -1.32
CA ALA A 50 7.42 10.08 -1.97
C ALA A 50 8.12 8.75 -2.31
N ASN A 51 8.65 8.64 -3.53
CA ASN A 51 9.45 7.48 -3.92
C ASN A 51 10.87 7.61 -3.35
N THR A 52 11.20 6.82 -2.33
CA THR A 52 12.50 6.81 -1.65
C THR A 52 13.03 5.37 -1.58
N PRO A 53 14.31 5.13 -1.25
CA PRO A 53 14.83 3.76 -1.10
C PRO A 53 14.09 2.93 -0.05
N GLN A 54 13.44 3.58 0.91
CA GLN A 54 12.66 2.93 1.98
C GLN A 54 11.18 2.76 1.62
N PHE A 55 10.66 3.58 0.71
CA PHE A 55 9.25 3.64 0.33
C PHE A 55 9.12 3.70 -1.20
N LEU A 56 8.87 2.55 -1.84
CA LEU A 56 8.76 2.46 -3.29
C LEU A 56 7.32 2.73 -3.76
N ALA A 57 7.15 3.87 -4.42
CA ALA A 57 5.89 4.28 -5.03
C ALA A 57 5.81 3.80 -6.50
N PRO A 58 4.61 3.63 -7.07
CA PRO A 58 4.45 3.34 -8.49
C PRO A 58 4.95 4.51 -9.36
N TYR A 59 5.19 4.24 -10.64
CA TYR A 59 5.40 5.29 -11.63
C TYR A 59 4.11 6.08 -11.84
N ARG A 60 4.19 7.40 -11.64
CA ARG A 60 3.09 8.34 -11.92
C ARG A 60 2.91 8.51 -13.43
N GLY A 61 1.68 8.82 -13.88
CA GLY A 61 1.37 8.97 -15.30
C GLY A 61 1.69 7.74 -16.15
N THR A 62 1.79 6.56 -15.51
CA THR A 62 2.04 5.29 -16.17
C THR A 62 0.88 4.36 -15.90
N ARG A 63 0.39 3.75 -16.98
CA ARG A 63 -0.73 2.83 -17.02
C ARG A 63 -0.58 1.68 -16.02
N TYR A 64 -1.67 1.33 -15.33
CA TYR A 64 -1.80 0.05 -14.62
C TYR A 64 -3.26 -0.41 -14.67
N HIS A 65 -3.55 -1.51 -15.38
CA HIS A 65 -4.93 -2.06 -15.41
C HIS A 65 -4.89 -3.57 -15.24
N LEU A 66 -5.19 -4.05 -14.04
CA LEU A 66 -5.32 -5.48 -13.77
C LEU A 66 -6.47 -6.10 -14.56
N LYS A 67 -7.58 -5.36 -14.73
CA LYS A 67 -8.78 -5.83 -15.44
C LYS A 67 -8.63 -5.74 -16.97
N GLU A 68 -8.26 -4.59 -17.54
CA GLU A 68 -8.09 -4.45 -18.99
C GLU A 68 -6.95 -5.33 -19.54
N GLN A 69 -5.86 -5.52 -18.78
CA GLN A 69 -4.81 -6.47 -19.18
C GLN A 69 -5.27 -7.93 -19.09
N GLY A 70 -6.15 -8.26 -18.14
CA GLY A 70 -6.78 -9.58 -18.03
C GLY A 70 -7.81 -9.85 -19.14
N GLU A 71 -8.71 -8.91 -19.38
CA GLU A 71 -9.84 -9.01 -20.31
C GLU A 71 -9.40 -8.84 -21.77
N ALA A 72 -8.52 -7.87 -22.06
CA ALA A 72 -8.00 -7.63 -23.40
C ALA A 72 -6.67 -8.35 -23.67
N ARG A 73 -6.19 -9.21 -22.76
CA ARG A 73 -4.87 -9.88 -22.80
C ARG A 73 -3.71 -8.90 -23.07
N GLN A 74 -3.89 -7.62 -22.71
CA GLN A 74 -2.91 -6.59 -22.99
C GLN A 74 -1.69 -6.79 -22.09
N ARG A 75 -0.53 -6.90 -22.71
CA ARG A 75 0.73 -7.16 -22.01
C ARG A 75 1.36 -5.83 -21.64
N PRO A 76 2.10 -5.75 -20.51
CA PRO A 76 2.97 -4.61 -20.24
C PRO A 76 3.89 -4.33 -21.43
N GLN A 77 3.93 -3.08 -21.89
CA GLN A 77 4.69 -2.66 -23.06
C GLN A 77 6.13 -2.22 -22.72
N ASN A 78 6.35 -1.84 -21.46
CA ASN A 78 7.65 -1.36 -20.99
C ASN A 78 7.87 -1.72 -19.52
N TYR A 79 9.09 -1.45 -19.04
CA TYR A 79 9.50 -1.75 -17.66
C TYR A 79 8.66 -1.03 -16.60
N LYS A 80 8.18 0.20 -16.88
CA LYS A 80 7.37 0.98 -15.94
C LYS A 80 5.98 0.38 -15.78
N GLU A 81 5.34 0.00 -16.88
CA GLU A 81 4.04 -0.68 -16.85
C GLU A 81 4.12 -2.04 -16.14
N LEU A 82 5.19 -2.80 -16.40
CA LEU A 82 5.39 -4.08 -15.71
C LEU A 82 5.59 -3.87 -14.20
N PHE A 83 6.38 -2.86 -13.81
CA PHE A 83 6.57 -2.50 -12.41
C PHE A 83 5.23 -2.12 -11.77
N ASN A 84 4.47 -1.21 -12.37
CA ASN A 84 3.18 -0.78 -11.83
C ASN A 84 2.17 -1.93 -11.75
N LEU A 85 2.15 -2.83 -12.73
CA LEU A 85 1.33 -4.04 -12.68
C LEU A 85 1.68 -4.89 -11.46
N ARG A 86 2.96 -5.19 -11.25
CA ARG A 86 3.41 -5.99 -10.09
C ARG A 86 3.18 -5.27 -8.76
N HIS A 87 3.41 -3.96 -8.73
CA HIS A 87 3.16 -3.10 -7.58
C HIS A 87 1.68 -3.19 -7.17
N ALA A 88 0.75 -3.00 -8.11
CA ALA A 88 -0.68 -3.13 -7.87
C ALA A 88 -1.10 -4.53 -7.38
N GLN A 89 -0.53 -5.60 -7.96
CA GLN A 89 -0.79 -6.98 -7.50
C GLN A 89 -0.37 -7.18 -6.03
N LEU A 90 0.73 -6.56 -5.61
CA LEU A 90 1.21 -6.65 -4.24
C LEU A 90 0.40 -5.75 -3.30
N ARG A 91 0.00 -4.55 -3.75
CA ARG A 91 -0.89 -3.64 -3.02
C ARG A 91 -2.19 -4.30 -2.59
N ASN A 92 -2.73 -5.24 -3.38
CA ASN A 92 -3.90 -6.03 -2.98
C ASN A 92 -3.79 -6.66 -1.57
N HIS A 93 -2.57 -6.88 -1.04
CA HIS A 93 -2.40 -7.38 0.34
C HIS A 93 -2.91 -6.41 1.40
N ILE A 94 -2.66 -5.09 1.26
CA ILE A 94 -3.10 -4.11 2.27
C ILE A 94 -4.63 -3.98 2.27
N GLU A 95 -5.23 -4.05 1.10
CA GLU A 95 -6.69 -3.99 0.94
C GLU A 95 -7.34 -5.26 1.48
N ARG A 96 -6.77 -6.43 1.20
CA ARG A 96 -7.24 -7.72 1.74
C ARG A 96 -7.19 -7.76 3.26
N ILE A 97 -6.10 -7.33 3.89
CA ILE A 97 -6.02 -7.34 5.36
C ILE A 97 -7.02 -6.36 5.99
N ILE A 98 -7.24 -5.18 5.39
CA ILE A 98 -8.27 -4.23 5.85
C ILE A 98 -9.67 -4.83 5.68
N GLY A 99 -9.96 -5.48 4.56
CA GLY A 99 -11.23 -6.17 4.33
C GLY A 99 -11.47 -7.30 5.36
N ILE A 100 -10.44 -8.09 5.66
CA ILE A 100 -10.50 -9.17 6.68
C ILE A 100 -10.80 -8.54 8.04
N LEU A 101 -10.13 -7.44 8.36
CA LEU A 101 -10.30 -6.76 9.63
C LEU A 101 -11.74 -6.26 9.80
N LYS A 102 -12.30 -5.57 8.80
CA LYS A 102 -13.69 -5.09 8.82
C LYS A 102 -14.70 -6.23 8.91
N MET A 103 -14.45 -7.32 8.21
CA MET A 103 -15.31 -8.51 8.23
C MET A 103 -15.29 -9.18 9.60
N ARG A 104 -14.10 -9.41 10.17
CA ARG A 104 -13.90 -10.07 11.46
C ARG A 104 -14.41 -9.23 12.63
N PHE A 105 -14.29 -7.90 12.52
CA PHE A 105 -14.71 -6.96 13.54
C PHE A 105 -15.77 -6.01 12.96
N PRO A 106 -17.06 -6.42 12.91
CA PRO A 106 -18.15 -5.61 12.36
C PRO A 106 -18.33 -4.24 13.03
N ILE A 107 -17.80 -4.05 14.24
CA ILE A 107 -17.73 -2.74 14.92
C ILE A 107 -17.03 -1.67 14.07
N LEU A 108 -16.13 -2.06 13.16
CA LEU A 108 -15.44 -1.17 12.23
C LEU A 108 -16.28 -0.76 11.01
N LYS A 109 -17.43 -1.42 10.78
CA LYS A 109 -18.32 -1.13 9.64
C LYS A 109 -19.43 -0.13 9.98
N VAL A 110 -19.67 0.12 11.27
CA VAL A 110 -20.77 0.95 11.73
C VAL A 110 -20.20 2.21 12.36
N ALA A 111 -20.84 3.35 12.10
CA ALA A 111 -20.55 4.58 12.82
C ALA A 111 -20.86 4.37 14.31
N ALA A 112 -19.83 4.13 15.10
CA ALA A 112 -19.99 3.93 16.53
C ALA A 112 -20.04 5.27 17.26
N HIS A 113 -20.97 5.43 18.21
CA HIS A 113 -21.12 6.65 19.03
C HIS A 113 -20.04 6.76 20.12
N TYR A 114 -18.77 6.53 19.76
CA TYR A 114 -17.62 6.67 20.63
C TYR A 114 -16.86 7.97 20.32
N SER A 115 -16.17 8.52 21.32
CA SER A 115 -15.22 9.61 21.08
C SER A 115 -14.13 9.17 20.10
N VAL A 116 -13.50 10.14 19.42
CA VAL A 116 -12.43 9.88 18.45
C VAL A 116 -11.33 9.02 19.05
N ASP A 117 -10.88 9.33 20.27
CA ASP A 117 -9.85 8.55 20.98
C ASP A 117 -10.25 7.08 21.14
N LYS A 118 -11.51 6.83 21.52
CA LYS A 118 -12.03 5.45 21.64
C LYS A 118 -12.14 4.75 20.29
N GLN A 119 -12.50 5.46 19.22
CA GLN A 119 -12.54 4.87 17.89
C GLN A 119 -11.13 4.46 17.42
N ILE A 120 -10.13 5.28 17.73
CA ILE A 120 -8.71 4.97 17.47
C ILE A 120 -8.29 3.71 18.25
N ASP A 121 -8.59 3.65 19.54
CA ASP A 121 -8.25 2.49 20.39
C ASP A 121 -8.93 1.20 19.90
N ILE A 122 -10.20 1.29 19.50
CA ILE A 122 -10.94 0.14 18.93
C ILE A 122 -10.24 -0.36 17.67
N PHE A 123 -9.86 0.54 16.75
CA PHE A 123 -9.16 0.15 15.53
C PHE A 123 -7.82 -0.53 15.82
N VAL A 124 -7.01 0.04 16.70
CA VAL A 124 -5.71 -0.53 17.10
C VAL A 124 -5.90 -1.88 17.77
N ALA A 125 -6.86 -2.01 18.69
CA ALA A 125 -7.20 -3.26 19.36
C ALA A 125 -7.62 -4.35 18.37
N CYS A 126 -8.44 -4.02 17.37
CA CYS A 126 -8.81 -4.94 16.29
C CYS A 126 -7.58 -5.44 15.52
N CYS A 127 -6.63 -4.55 15.17
CA CYS A 127 -5.40 -4.93 14.49
C CYS A 127 -4.53 -5.89 15.33
N VAL A 128 -4.41 -5.63 16.64
CA VAL A 128 -3.66 -6.48 17.58
C VAL A 128 -4.34 -7.85 17.71
N LEU A 129 -5.66 -7.88 17.91
CA LEU A 129 -6.43 -9.12 17.99
C LEU A 129 -6.34 -9.93 16.69
N HIS A 130 -6.37 -9.27 15.53
CA HIS A 130 -6.13 -9.92 14.25
C HIS A 130 -4.78 -10.63 14.22
N ASN A 131 -3.70 -9.92 14.58
CA ASN A 131 -2.36 -10.49 14.63
C ASN A 131 -2.26 -11.67 15.63
N PHE A 132 -2.90 -11.55 16.79
CA PHE A 132 -2.95 -12.63 17.79
C PHE A 132 -3.62 -13.88 17.23
N ILE A 133 -4.77 -13.75 16.58
CA ILE A 133 -5.47 -14.86 15.91
C ILE A 133 -4.55 -15.50 14.85
N ARG A 134 -3.82 -14.68 14.08
CA ARG A 134 -2.85 -15.18 13.08
C ARG A 134 -1.70 -15.96 13.69
N LEU A 135 -1.19 -15.50 14.84
CA LEU A 135 -0.12 -16.19 15.56
C LEU A 135 -0.56 -17.60 15.98
N HIS A 136 -1.83 -17.76 16.34
CA HIS A 136 -2.41 -19.04 16.77
C HIS A 136 -3.07 -19.84 15.64
N LYS A 137 -2.76 -19.54 14.37
CA LYS A 137 -3.30 -20.23 13.18
C LYS A 137 -4.84 -20.22 13.09
N GLY A 138 -5.48 -19.19 13.66
CA GLY A 138 -6.91 -19.01 13.52
C GLY A 138 -7.33 -18.74 12.07
N ASP A 139 -8.56 -19.09 11.76
CA ASP A 139 -9.08 -19.13 10.40
C ASP A 139 -9.08 -17.75 9.71
N MET A 140 -8.80 -17.81 8.41
CA MET A 140 -8.74 -16.72 7.44
C MET A 140 -9.93 -16.74 6.49
N GLU A 141 -10.98 -17.51 6.77
CA GLU A 141 -12.18 -17.64 5.93
C GLU A 141 -12.70 -16.27 5.50
N TRP A 142 -12.27 -15.88 4.31
CA TRP A 142 -12.91 -14.89 3.48
C TRP A 142 -14.13 -15.59 2.88
N PRO A 143 -15.35 -15.07 3.08
CA PRO A 143 -16.52 -15.58 2.40
C PRO A 143 -16.18 -15.64 0.92
N LYS A 144 -16.38 -16.80 0.29
CA LYS A 144 -16.03 -17.03 -1.13
C LYS A 144 -16.64 -15.96 -2.05
N ASP A 145 -17.66 -15.26 -1.57
CA ASP A 145 -18.45 -14.23 -2.26
C ASP A 145 -18.28 -12.81 -1.70
N ALA A 146 -17.32 -12.54 -0.80
CA ALA A 146 -17.12 -11.18 -0.30
C ALA A 146 -16.59 -10.29 -1.46
N PRO A 147 -17.35 -9.24 -1.85
CA PRO A 147 -16.97 -8.40 -2.97
C PRO A 147 -15.63 -7.74 -2.66
N MET A 148 -14.73 -7.68 -3.65
CA MET A 148 -13.64 -6.72 -3.56
C MET A 148 -14.29 -5.33 -3.41
N GLU A 149 -13.97 -4.60 -2.35
CA GLU A 149 -14.46 -3.22 -2.14
C GLU A 149 -13.98 -2.26 -3.26
N ILE A 150 -13.11 -2.74 -4.16
CA ILE A 150 -12.73 -2.06 -5.38
C ILE A 150 -13.63 -2.55 -6.51
N ASP A 151 -14.47 -1.66 -7.02
CA ASP A 151 -15.02 -1.82 -8.36
C ASP A 151 -13.84 -1.79 -9.34
N PRO A 152 -13.51 -2.90 -10.01
CA PRO A 152 -12.41 -2.92 -10.95
C PRO A 152 -12.70 -2.06 -12.21
N ASN A 153 -13.87 -1.39 -12.28
CA ASN A 153 -14.21 -0.34 -13.25
C ASN A 153 -13.93 1.10 -12.77
N GLN A 154 -13.64 1.35 -11.48
CA GLN A 154 -13.20 2.68 -11.02
C GLN A 154 -11.70 2.86 -11.29
N ILE A 155 -11.39 3.04 -12.57
CA ILE A 155 -10.05 3.16 -13.12
C ILE A 155 -9.72 4.64 -13.31
N VAL A 156 -8.65 5.12 -12.68
CA VAL A 156 -8.07 6.45 -12.92
C VAL A 156 -6.58 6.25 -13.16
N ASP A 157 -6.00 6.93 -14.15
CA ASP A 157 -4.55 7.04 -14.28
C ASP A 157 -3.94 7.38 -12.91
N VAL A 158 -2.76 6.83 -12.59
CA VAL A 158 -2.04 7.29 -11.39
C VAL A 158 -1.87 8.79 -11.54
N PRO A 159 -2.58 9.63 -10.76
CA PRO A 159 -2.59 11.05 -11.01
C PRO A 159 -1.16 11.57 -10.93
N ASN A 160 -0.89 12.65 -11.66
CA ASN A 160 0.31 13.42 -11.39
C ASN A 160 0.19 13.96 -9.96
N GLY A 161 0.75 13.24 -8.99
CA GLY A 161 0.83 13.72 -7.62
C GLY A 161 1.76 14.94 -7.54
N ASP A 162 1.60 15.73 -6.49
CA ASP A 162 2.39 16.93 -6.24
C ASP A 162 3.88 16.66 -6.49
N HIS A 163 4.45 17.41 -7.44
CA HIS A 163 5.82 17.25 -7.86
C HIS A 163 6.79 17.74 -6.77
N ASP A 164 6.34 18.67 -5.93
CA ASP A 164 7.05 19.18 -4.77
C ASP A 164 6.19 19.05 -3.51
N TYR A 165 6.69 18.30 -2.53
CA TYR A 165 6.18 18.42 -1.17
C TYR A 165 6.64 19.79 -0.65
N HIS A 166 5.73 20.75 -0.59
CA HIS A 166 5.98 22.08 -0.03
C HIS A 166 6.57 21.95 1.38
N GLY A 167 7.79 22.48 1.59
CA GLY A 167 8.38 22.89 2.88
C GLY A 167 8.59 21.86 4.00
N ASP A 168 7.70 20.90 4.18
CA ASP A 168 7.51 20.25 5.49
C ASP A 168 8.28 18.93 5.63
N ILE A 169 8.77 18.33 4.54
CA ILE A 169 9.53 17.07 4.62
C ILE A 169 10.72 17.05 3.66
N HIS A 170 11.66 17.97 3.91
CA HIS A 170 12.95 18.05 3.20
C HIS A 170 13.66 16.70 3.08
N ALA A 171 13.60 15.84 4.10
CA ALA A 171 14.26 14.53 4.13
C ALA A 171 13.82 13.59 2.99
N PHE A 172 12.54 13.56 2.64
CA PHE A 172 12.05 12.71 1.54
C PHE A 172 12.47 13.24 0.17
N ASN A 173 12.54 14.56 0.00
CA ASN A 173 12.98 15.17 -1.26
C ASN A 173 14.44 14.83 -1.57
N TYR A 174 15.35 14.84 -0.57
CA TYR A 174 16.76 14.48 -0.77
C TYR A 174 16.98 13.02 -1.20
N SER A 175 16.14 12.10 -0.72
CA SER A 175 16.28 10.67 -1.02
C SER A 175 15.55 10.24 -2.30
N ARG A 176 14.78 11.15 -2.92
CA ARG A 176 13.92 10.83 -4.07
C ARG A 176 14.70 10.34 -5.29
N GLN A 177 15.84 10.96 -5.57
CA GLN A 177 16.68 10.55 -6.70
C GLN A 177 17.21 9.13 -6.51
N ALA A 178 17.70 8.81 -5.31
CA ALA A 178 18.14 7.45 -4.98
C ALA A 178 16.98 6.44 -5.05
N GLY A 179 15.79 6.81 -4.57
CA GLY A 179 14.59 6.00 -4.69
C GLY A 179 14.19 5.75 -6.14
N ASN A 180 14.29 6.75 -7.01
CA ASN A 180 14.01 6.61 -8.44
C ASN A 180 15.00 5.66 -9.11
N GLN A 181 16.30 5.81 -8.83
CA GLN A 181 17.33 4.90 -9.34
C GLN A 181 17.11 3.46 -8.89
N MET A 182 16.80 3.26 -7.60
CA MET A 182 16.48 1.93 -7.06
C MET A 182 15.25 1.32 -7.74
N ARG A 183 14.18 2.10 -7.91
CA ARG A 183 12.97 1.64 -8.61
C ARG A 183 13.25 1.28 -10.06
N ASP A 184 13.97 2.13 -10.78
CA ASP A 184 14.34 1.90 -12.18
C ASP A 184 15.20 0.64 -12.33
N HIS A 185 16.15 0.42 -11.42
CA HIS A 185 16.96 -0.79 -11.40
C HIS A 185 16.10 -2.05 -11.21
N ILE A 186 15.19 -2.05 -10.23
CA ILE A 186 14.25 -3.16 -9.99
C ILE A 186 13.35 -3.37 -11.21
N ALA A 187 12.78 -2.31 -11.77
CA ALA A 187 11.87 -2.36 -12.91
C ALA A 187 12.54 -2.91 -14.17
N GLN A 188 13.76 -2.46 -14.48
CA GLN A 188 14.55 -2.98 -15.59
C GLN A 188 14.93 -4.46 -15.38
N GLY A 189 15.34 -4.83 -14.16
CA GLY A 189 15.61 -6.23 -13.82
C GLY A 189 14.39 -7.14 -14.04
N MET A 190 13.21 -6.70 -13.58
CA MET A 190 11.95 -7.40 -13.84
C MET A 190 11.62 -7.49 -15.33
N TRP A 191 11.86 -6.41 -16.09
CA TRP A 191 11.60 -6.37 -17.52
C TRP A 191 12.50 -7.34 -18.30
N ASN A 192 13.79 -7.35 -18.00
CA ASN A 192 14.74 -8.26 -18.64
C ASN A 192 14.34 -9.73 -18.41
N GLN A 193 13.96 -10.10 -17.19
CA GLN A 193 13.44 -11.43 -16.88
C GLN A 193 12.11 -11.73 -17.59
N TYR A 194 11.24 -10.74 -17.70
CA TYR A 194 9.95 -10.88 -18.37
C TYR A 194 10.11 -11.12 -19.87
N VAL A 195 11.05 -10.41 -20.53
CA VAL A 195 11.36 -10.62 -21.95
C VAL A 195 12.07 -11.96 -22.16
N SER A 196 13.03 -12.31 -21.31
CA SER A 196 13.81 -13.55 -21.47
C SER A 196 12.98 -14.82 -21.33
N ARG A 197 11.94 -14.83 -20.49
CA ARG A 197 11.01 -15.95 -20.35
C ARG A 197 10.05 -16.12 -21.54
N ARG A 198 10.13 -15.23 -22.53
CA ARG A 198 9.24 -15.18 -23.70
C ARG A 198 9.97 -15.35 -25.03
N ALA A 199 11.32 -15.33 -25.00
CA ALA A 199 12.15 -15.74 -26.12
C ALA A 199 12.23 -17.28 -26.14
#